data_AF-A0A9Q1H0Y2-F1
#
_entry.id   AF-A0A9Q1H0Y2-F1
#
_cell.length_a   1.000
_cell.length_b   1.000
_cell.length_c   1.000
_cell.angle_alpha   90.00
_cell.angle_beta   90.00
_cell.angle_gamma   90.00
#
_symmetry.space_group_name_H-M   'P 1'
#
loop_
_entity.id
_entity.type
_entity.pdbx_description
1 polymer ?
#
loop_
_entity_poly.entity_id
_entity_poly.type
_entity_poly.pdbx_seq_one_letter_code
_entity_poly.pdbx_strand_id
1 'polypeptide(L)' 'MQFLAKKNDVMVIECNLRASRSFPFVSKTIICDMINIATKAMIGEHFDQSLLPLLNNSFTPEDYVGIKAPMFSCPRL' A
#
# COMPACT_ATOMS: atom_id res chain seq x y z
N MET A 1 -2.45 -3.95 7.00
CA MET A 1 -3.54 -4.73 7.60
C MET A 1 -4.27 -5.47 6.48
N GLN A 2 -4.76 -6.68 6.76
CA GLN A 2 -5.63 -7.43 5.85
C GLN A 2 -7.04 -7.49 6.46
N PHE A 3 -8.06 -7.37 5.61
CA PHE A 3 -9.45 -7.29 6.03
C PHE A 3 -10.31 -8.29 5.26
N LEU A 4 -11.38 -8.77 5.90
CA LEU A 4 -12.50 -9.44 5.27
C LEU A 4 -13.68 -8.46 5.26
N ALA A 5 -14.21 -8.15 4.08
CA ALA A 5 -15.35 -7.26 3.91
C ALA A 5 -16.50 -8.02 3.24
N LYS A 6 -17.66 -8.08 3.89
CA LYS A 6 -18.89 -8.68 3.35
C LYS A 6 -20.09 -7.83 3.72
N LYS A 7 -20.84 -7.35 2.72
CA LYS A 7 -21.89 -6.35 2.91
C LYS A 7 -21.30 -5.11 3.63
N ASN A 8 -21.74 -4.86 4.86
CA ASN A 8 -21.27 -3.76 5.71
C ASN A 8 -20.41 -4.22 6.89
N ASP A 9 -20.11 -5.52 6.97
CA ASP A 9 -19.26 -6.07 8.03
C ASP A 9 -17.82 -6.11 7.56
N VAL A 10 -16.94 -5.41 8.29
CA VAL A 10 -15.50 -5.36 8.06
C VAL A 10 -14.79 -5.96 9.26
N MET A 11 -14.07 -7.07 9.04
CA MET A 11 -13.30 -7.76 10.06
C MET A 11 -11.81 -7.70 9.75
N VAL A 12 -10.99 -7.59 10.79
CA VAL A 12 -9.52 -7.66 10.67
C VAL A 12 -9.10 -9.13 10.61
N ILE A 13 -8.26 -9.48 9.63
CA ILE A 13 -7.62 -10.80 9.55
C ILE A 13 -6.30 -10.76 10.31
N GLU A 14 -5.40 -9.85 9.91
CA GLU A 14 -4.07 -9.72 10.50
C GLU A 14 -3.48 -8.32 10.31
N CYS A 15 -2.56 -7.96 11.20
CA CYS A 15 -1.71 -6.78 11.06
C CYS A 15 -0.24 -7.20 11.04
N ASN A 16 0.46 -6.87 9.95
CA ASN A 16 1.90 -7.04 9.84
C ASN A 16 2.55 -5.68 10.06
N LEU A 17 3.32 -5.50 11.15
CA LEU A 17 4.08 -4.29 11.43
C LEU A 17 5.41 -4.26 10.64
N ARG A 18 5.32 -4.40 9.32
CA ARG A 18 6.44 -4.37 8.38
C ARG A 18 5.95 -4.04 6.98
N ALA A 19 6.87 -3.72 6.08
CA ALA A 19 6.55 -3.57 4.66
C ALA A 19 5.96 -4.88 4.09
N SER A 20 4.89 -4.73 3.32
CA SER A 20 4.24 -5.84 2.63
C SER A 20 4.79 -5.99 1.21
N ARG A 21 4.57 -7.16 0.62
CA ARG A 21 4.87 -7.43 -0.80
C ARG A 21 4.10 -6.56 -1.79
N SER A 22 3.08 -5.81 -1.37
CA SER A 22 2.36 -4.87 -2.24
C SER A 22 2.92 -3.44 -2.19
N PHE A 23 3.87 -3.14 -1.29
CA PHE A 23 4.47 -1.80 -1.19
C PHE A 23 5.02 -1.28 -2.54
N PRO A 24 5.85 -2.02 -3.29
CA PRO A 24 6.39 -1.51 -4.56
C PRO A 24 5.30 -1.20 -5.58
N PHE A 25 4.26 -2.03 -5.63
CA PHE A 25 3.13 -1.84 -6.54
C PHE A 25 2.32 -0.59 -6.20
N VAL A 26 1.99 -0.42 -4.91
CA VAL A 26 1.23 0.76 -4.45
C VAL A 26 2.06 2.01 -4.71
N SER A 27 3.31 2.07 -4.27
CA SER A 27 4.18 3.25 -4.43
C SER A 27 4.30 3.75 -5.88
N LYS A 28 4.34 2.83 -6.85
CA LYS A 28 4.38 3.18 -8.28
C LYS A 28 3.02 3.63 -8.81
N THR A 29 1.93 3.04 -8.33
CA THR A 29 0.55 3.41 -8.70
C THR A 29 0.14 4.77 -8.14
N ILE A 30 0.67 5.18 -6.99
CA ILE A 30 0.37 6.49 -6.39
C ILE A 30 1.47 7.54 -6.64
N ILE A 31 2.52 7.18 -7.37
CA ILE A 31 3.69 8.05 -7.65
C ILE A 31 4.29 8.63 -6.35
N CYS A 32 4.36 7.82 -5.30
CA CYS A 32 4.88 8.22 -3.99
C CYS A 32 5.75 7.09 -3.42
N ASP A 33 7.02 7.38 -3.13
CA ASP A 33 7.94 6.39 -2.55
C ASP A 33 7.72 6.25 -1.05
N MET A 34 6.77 5.38 -0.69
CA MET A 34 6.45 5.08 0.70
C MET A 34 7.62 4.44 1.48
N ILE A 35 8.58 3.77 0.81
CA ILE A 35 9.71 3.14 1.51
C ILE A 35 10.71 4.22 1.92
N ASN A 36 11.00 5.17 1.04
CA ASN A 36 11.84 6.32 1.37
C ASN A 36 11.24 7.10 2.55
N ILE A 37 9.93 7.37 2.51
CA ILE A 37 9.25 8.12 3.58
C ILE A 37 9.26 7.33 4.89
N ALA A 38 8.94 6.03 4.87
CA ALA A 38 9.02 5.19 6.05
C ALA A 38 10.45 5.17 6.64
N THR A 39 11.47 5.16 5.78
CA THR A 39 12.87 5.19 6.20
C THR A 39 13.23 6.50 6.88
N LYS A 40 12.86 7.64 6.28
CA LYS A 40 13.03 8.97 6.88
C LYS A 40 12.34 9.07 8.24
N ALA A 41 11.12 8.55 8.35
CA ALA A 41 10.39 8.50 9.62
C ALA A 41 11.13 7.66 10.68
N MET A 42 11.73 6.53 10.31
CA MET A 42 12.48 5.67 11.24
C MET A 42 13.77 6.31 11.76
N ILE A 43 14.46 7.11 10.94
CA ILE A 43 15.71 7.79 11.32
C ILE A 43 15.49 9.20 11.89
N GLY A 44 14.24 9.66 11.99
CA GLY A 44 13.90 10.99 12.49
C GLY A 44 14.24 12.13 11.53
N GLU A 45 14.40 11.85 10.23
CA GLU A 45 14.63 12.88 9.21
C GLU A 45 13.29 13.55 8.84
N HIS A 46 13.32 14.86 8.64
CA HIS A 46 12.15 15.59 8.17
C HIS A 46 11.79 15.17 6.73
N PHE A 47 10.50 14.97 6.47
CA PHE A 47 9.97 14.73 5.13
C PHE A 47 8.73 15.58 4.90
N ASP A 48 8.46 15.92 3.65
CA ASP A 48 7.28 16.71 3.29
C ASP A 48 6.01 15.85 3.38
N GLN A 49 5.12 16.23 4.29
CA GLN A 49 3.87 15.52 4.53
C GLN A 49 2.80 15.84 3.48
N SER A 50 2.97 16.90 2.68
CA SER A 50 2.04 17.26 1.61
C SER A 50 2.00 16.23 0.48
N LEU A 51 3.08 15.47 0.31
CA LEU A 51 3.25 14.44 -0.73
C LEU A 51 2.68 13.07 -0.30
N LEU A 52 2.14 12.95 0.91
CA LEU A 52 1.60 11.69 1.43
C LEU A 52 0.11 11.53 1.11
N PRO A 53 -0.33 10.32 0.73
CA PRO A 53 -1.76 9.98 0.66
C PRO A 53 -2.30 9.85 2.09
N LEU A 54 -2.69 10.97 2.68
CA LEU A 54 -3.31 11.01 4.01
C LEU A 54 -4.74 10.48 3.93
N LEU A 55 -5.27 9.99 5.05
CA LEU A 55 -6.65 9.50 5.14
C LEU A 55 -7.68 10.57 4.72
N ASN A 56 -7.38 11.84 4.99
CA ASN A 56 -8.25 12.97 4.66
C ASN A 56 -8.09 13.44 3.21
N ASN A 57 -7.03 13.03 2.53
CA ASN A 57 -6.73 13.41 1.15
C ASN A 57 -6.18 12.19 0.39
N SER A 58 -7.07 11.23 0.15
CA SER A 58 -6.72 9.99 -0.53
C SER A 58 -6.41 10.26 -2.00
N PHE A 59 -5.14 10.08 -2.40
CA PHE A 59 -4.76 10.11 -3.80
C PHE A 59 -5.29 8.86 -4.52
N THR A 60 -6.20 9.06 -5.47
CA THR A 60 -6.71 8.01 -6.36
C THR A 60 -6.42 8.42 -7.80
N PRO A 61 -5.70 7.62 -8.59
CA PRO A 61 -5.46 7.95 -10.00
C PRO A 61 -6.79 7.96 -10.76
N GLU A 62 -7.09 9.06 -11.44
CA GLU A 62 -8.33 9.23 -12.23
C GLU A 62 -8.20 8.62 -13.63
N ASP A 63 -7.02 8.73 -14.25
CA ASP A 63 -6.80 8.37 -15.66
C ASP A 63 -6.43 6.91 -15.90
N TYR A 64 -6.06 6.16 -14.85
CA TYR A 64 -5.56 4.79 -15.00
C TYR A 64 -5.84 3.90 -13.80
N VAL A 65 -5.77 2.59 -14.04
CA VAL A 65 -5.89 1.56 -13.01
C VAL A 65 -4.63 0.70 -12.98
N GLY A 66 -4.12 0.42 -11.78
CA GLY A 66 -3.02 -0.52 -11.58
C GLY A 66 -3.54 -1.93 -11.31
N ILE A 67 -2.98 -2.95 -11.97
CA ILE A 67 -3.26 -4.37 -11.71
C ILE A 67 -1.97 -5.09 -11.33
N LYS A 68 -2.04 -5.94 -10.29
CA LYS A 68 -0.93 -6.81 -9.85
C LYS A 68 -1.33 -8.27 -10.00
N ALA A 69 -0.63 -9.01 -10.86
CA ALA A 69 -0.85 -10.43 -11.08
C ALA A 69 0.38 -11.27 -10.63
N PRO A 70 0.19 -12.55 -10.25
CA PRO A 70 1.30 -13.48 -10.14
C PRO A 70 1.91 -13.76 -11.53
N MET A 71 3.24 -13.88 -11.59
CA MET A 71 3.93 -14.19 -12.85
C MET A 71 3.73 -15.65 -13.27
N PHE A 72 3.68 -16.56 -12.30
CA PHE A 72 3.54 -18.00 -12.53
C PHE A 72 2.52 -18.59 -11.56
N SER A 73 1.72 -19.54 -12.06
CA SER A 73 0.62 -20.20 -11.33
C SER A 73 0.58 -21.68 -11.71
N CYS A 74 1.63 -22.44 -11.38
CA CYS A 74 1.69 -23.87 -11.69
C CYS A 74 0.93 -24.69 -10.62
N PRO A 75 0.25 -25.79 -11.02
CA PRO A 75 -0.37 -26.69 -10.06
C PRO A 75 0.68 -27.28 -9.12
N ARG A 76 0.28 -27.46 -7.86
CA ARG A 76 1.09 -28.20 -6.89
C ARG A 76 0.74 -29.68 -6.98
N LEU A 77 1.76 -30.53 -6.85
CA LEU A 77 1.63 -31.97 -6.65
C LEU A 77 0.82 -32.28 -5.40
#